data_AF-A0A3L7Z7G2-F1
#
_entry.id   AF-A0A3L7Z7G2-F1
#
_cell.length_a   1.000
_cell.length_b   1.000
_cell.length_c   1.000
_cell.angle_alpha   90.00
_cell.angle_beta   90.00
_cell.angle_gamma   90.00
#
_symmetry.space_group_name_H-M   'P 1'
#
loop_
_entity.id
_entity.type
_entity.pdbx_description
1 polymer ?
#
loop_
_entity_poly.entity_id
_entity_poly.type
_entity_poly.pdbx_seq_one_letter_code
_entity_poly.pdbx_strand_id
1 'polypeptide(L)'
;QYELGMDYLQLLYMQPIQKLPILLLVSEERNTGKSTFLNFMKALFQNNVTFNTNEDFRSQFNSDWAGKLLIVVDEVLLSRREDSERLKNLSTTLSYKVEAKGKDRDEIGFFAKFVLCSNNEYLPVIIDAGETRYWVRKINRLQSDDTDFLQKLKAEIPAFLYHLQHRKLSTEKESRMWFAPSLLHTEALQKIIRSNRNRLEIEMYELLLDIMTTMNVDSVSFCPHDILVLLASTYVKAEKHQVRKVLQECWKLTPAHNTLTYTTYQVDYNRECRYSPLRRTGRYYTVAKVFLETL
;
A
#
# COMPACT_ATOMS: atom_id res chain seq x y z
N GLN A 1 9.99 13.55 -6.47
CA GLN A 1 8.83 13.20 -7.34
C GLN A 1 7.93 14.42 -7.61
N TYR A 2 8.47 15.65 -7.70
CA TYR A 2 7.65 16.84 -7.98
C TYR A 2 7.09 16.80 -9.41
N GLU A 3 7.94 16.54 -10.40
CA GLU A 3 7.55 16.44 -11.82
C GLU A 3 6.44 15.40 -12.07
N LEU A 4 6.47 14.26 -11.37
CA LEU A 4 5.41 13.25 -11.40
C LEU A 4 4.06 13.80 -10.92
N GLY A 5 4.07 14.65 -9.89
CA GLY A 5 2.85 15.31 -9.41
C GLY A 5 2.31 16.34 -10.39
N MET A 6 3.20 17.09 -11.05
CA MET A 6 2.83 18.03 -12.09
C MET A 6 2.26 17.30 -13.31
N ASP A 7 2.87 16.19 -13.73
CA ASP A 7 2.34 15.32 -14.78
C ASP A 7 0.97 14.77 -14.39
N TYR A 8 0.79 14.31 -13.14
CA TYR A 8 -0.48 13.79 -12.64
C TYR A 8 -1.59 14.85 -12.74
N LEU A 9 -1.33 16.09 -12.30
CA LEU A 9 -2.29 17.19 -12.38
C LEU A 9 -2.57 17.63 -13.82
N GLN A 10 -1.54 17.68 -14.67
CA GLN A 10 -1.69 17.99 -16.09
C GLN A 10 -2.56 16.94 -16.80
N LEU A 11 -2.37 15.66 -16.50
CA LEU A 11 -3.17 14.56 -17.06
C LEU A 11 -4.62 14.62 -16.57
N LEU A 12 -4.86 14.96 -15.30
CA LEU A 12 -6.23 15.17 -14.81
C LEU A 12 -6.95 16.28 -15.58
N TYR A 13 -6.23 17.35 -15.92
CA TYR A 13 -6.80 18.51 -16.60
C TYR A 13 -6.96 18.29 -18.12
N MET A 14 -5.93 17.79 -18.80
CA MET A 14 -5.89 17.67 -20.26
C MET A 14 -6.42 16.32 -20.78
N GLN A 15 -6.36 15.26 -19.95
CA GLN A 15 -6.75 13.90 -20.33
C GLN A 15 -7.61 13.23 -19.24
N PRO A 16 -8.82 13.75 -18.97
CA PRO A 16 -9.65 13.32 -17.83
C PRO A 16 -10.11 11.85 -17.88
N ILE A 17 -9.99 11.17 -19.02
CA ILE A 17 -10.35 9.74 -19.15
C ILE A 17 -9.14 8.82 -18.91
N GLN A 18 -7.91 9.35 -18.99
CA GLN A 18 -6.69 8.56 -18.77
C GLN A 18 -6.66 7.97 -17.36
N LYS A 19 -6.37 6.68 -17.25
CA LYS A 19 -6.25 5.98 -15.97
C LYS A 19 -4.96 6.41 -15.26
N LEU A 20 -5.10 6.77 -14.00
CA LEU A 20 -4.03 7.24 -13.12
C LEU A 20 -4.04 6.39 -11.82
N PRO A 21 -2.90 6.26 -11.13
CA PRO A 21 -2.83 5.55 -9.86
C PRO A 21 -3.65 6.25 -8.78
N ILE A 22 -4.07 5.48 -7.79
CA ILE A 22 -4.67 5.97 -6.54
C ILE A 22 -3.60 6.74 -5.78
N LEU A 23 -3.81 8.04 -5.59
CA LEU A 23 -2.91 8.88 -4.82
C LEU A 23 -3.26 8.76 -3.33
N LEU A 24 -2.31 8.32 -2.50
CA LEU A 24 -2.47 8.23 -1.05
C LEU A 24 -1.45 9.14 -0.36
N LEU A 25 -1.93 10.20 0.27
CA LEU A 25 -1.12 11.13 1.06
C LEU A 25 -1.14 10.69 2.52
N VAL A 26 0.03 10.35 3.06
CA VAL A 26 0.20 9.94 4.46
C VAL A 26 1.07 10.93 5.22
N SER A 27 0.74 11.15 6.49
CA SER A 27 1.60 11.88 7.43
C SER A 27 1.06 11.71 8.84
N GLU A 28 1.91 11.28 9.78
CA GLU A 28 1.59 11.29 11.22
C GLU A 28 1.48 12.73 11.78
N GLU A 29 2.24 13.66 11.20
CA GLU A 29 2.26 15.05 11.64
C GLU A 29 0.98 15.79 11.25
N ARG A 30 0.52 16.66 12.15
CA ARG A 30 -0.54 17.63 11.86
C ARG A 30 0.03 18.79 11.06
N ASN A 31 -0.86 19.49 10.34
CA ASN A 31 -0.51 20.72 9.61
C ASN A 31 0.54 20.52 8.49
N THR A 32 0.25 19.53 7.65
CA THR A 32 1.04 19.16 6.47
C THR A 32 0.43 19.67 5.18
N GLY A 33 -0.70 20.37 5.25
CA GLY A 33 -1.43 20.87 4.09
C GLY A 33 -2.22 19.82 3.31
N LYS A 34 -2.38 18.59 3.81
CA LYS A 34 -3.17 17.51 3.15
C LYS A 34 -4.60 17.96 2.84
N SER A 35 -5.35 18.40 3.85
CA SER A 35 -6.73 18.88 3.66
C SER A 35 -6.78 20.18 2.83
N THR A 36 -5.75 21.04 2.93
CA THR A 36 -5.62 22.22 2.05
C THR A 36 -5.46 21.82 0.59
N PHE A 37 -4.64 20.80 0.31
CA PHE A 37 -4.47 20.27 -1.04
C PHE A 37 -5.78 19.69 -1.60
N LEU A 38 -6.54 18.95 -0.79
CA LEU A 38 -7.87 18.46 -1.18
C LEU A 38 -8.83 19.62 -1.54
N ASN A 39 -8.83 20.67 -0.73
CA ASN A 39 -9.62 21.88 -0.99
C ASN A 39 -9.13 22.66 -2.22
N PHE A 40 -7.82 22.64 -2.49
CA PHE A 40 -7.26 23.19 -3.72
C PHE A 40 -7.73 22.40 -4.95
N MET A 41 -7.70 21.06 -4.90
CA MET A 41 -8.26 20.21 -5.96
C MET A 41 -9.75 20.48 -6.19
N LYS A 42 -10.52 20.67 -5.10
CA LYS A 42 -11.92 21.07 -5.17
C LYS A 42 -12.12 22.43 -5.82
N ALA A 43 -11.23 23.40 -5.55
CA ALA A 43 -11.28 24.71 -6.20
C ALA A 43 -10.90 24.64 -7.69
N LEU A 44 -9.92 23.81 -8.04
CA LEU A 44 -9.39 23.64 -9.40
C LEU A 44 -10.40 22.97 -10.35
N PHE A 45 -11.04 21.89 -9.91
CA PHE A 45 -11.94 21.07 -10.72
C PHE A 45 -13.42 21.25 -10.37
N GLN A 46 -13.74 22.06 -9.36
CA GLN A 46 -15.09 22.47 -8.98
C GLN A 46 -16.08 21.30 -8.83
N ASN A 47 -17.12 21.25 -9.68
CA ASN A 47 -18.17 20.26 -9.63
C ASN A 47 -17.71 18.85 -10.05
N ASN A 48 -16.51 18.72 -10.61
CA ASN A 48 -15.92 17.43 -10.99
C ASN A 48 -15.20 16.74 -9.82
N VAL A 49 -15.17 17.34 -8.63
CA VAL A 49 -14.63 16.74 -7.40
C VAL A 49 -15.74 16.52 -6.38
N THR A 50 -15.68 15.40 -5.68
CA THR A 50 -16.54 15.12 -4.52
C THR A 50 -15.71 14.69 -3.32
N PHE A 51 -16.17 15.07 -2.14
CA PHE A 51 -15.66 14.55 -0.88
C PHE A 51 -16.53 13.36 -0.48
N ASN A 52 -15.90 12.22 -0.26
CA ASN A 52 -16.55 11.02 0.21
C ASN A 52 -16.01 10.67 1.60
N THR A 53 -16.88 10.13 2.43
CA THR A 53 -16.52 9.49 3.69
C THR A 53 -16.19 8.01 3.47
N ASN A 54 -15.64 7.36 4.49
CA ASN A 54 -15.46 5.90 4.48
C ASN A 54 -16.80 5.14 4.36
N GLU A 55 -17.91 5.74 4.80
CA GLU A 55 -19.26 5.14 4.70
C GLU A 55 -19.82 5.25 3.28
N ASP A 56 -19.64 6.39 2.62
CA ASP A 56 -20.05 6.58 1.22
C ASP A 56 -19.36 5.58 0.29
N PHE A 57 -18.11 5.22 0.61
CA PHE A 57 -17.38 4.19 -0.12
C PHE A 57 -17.94 2.78 0.09
N ARG A 58 -18.55 2.50 1.26
CA ARG A 58 -19.17 1.21 1.59
C ARG A 58 -20.62 1.14 1.15
N SER A 59 -21.27 2.27 0.94
CA SER A 59 -22.64 2.36 0.45
C SER A 59 -22.82 1.71 -0.93
N GLN A 60 -24.02 1.18 -1.15
CA GLN A 60 -24.49 0.76 -2.48
C GLN A 60 -24.91 1.98 -3.31
N PHE A 61 -25.41 3.03 -2.66
CA PHE A 61 -25.77 4.28 -3.32
C PHE A 61 -24.50 5.10 -3.64
N ASN A 62 -24.32 5.38 -4.92
CA ASN A 62 -23.09 5.95 -5.47
C ASN A 62 -23.33 7.08 -6.48
N SER A 63 -24.60 7.48 -6.66
CA SER A 63 -25.02 8.54 -7.60
C SER A 63 -24.26 9.84 -7.44
N ASP A 64 -23.84 10.13 -6.20
CA ASP A 64 -23.26 11.42 -5.84
C ASP A 64 -21.83 11.55 -6.38
N TRP A 65 -21.16 10.42 -6.59
CA TRP A 65 -19.74 10.37 -6.97
C TRP A 65 -19.44 9.61 -8.28
N ALA A 66 -20.37 8.78 -8.77
CA ALA A 66 -20.12 7.91 -9.93
C ALA A 66 -19.73 8.67 -11.22
N GLY A 67 -20.22 9.91 -11.40
CA GLY A 67 -19.93 10.77 -12.55
C GLY A 67 -18.83 11.81 -12.32
N LYS A 68 -18.09 11.75 -11.21
CA LYS A 68 -17.07 12.74 -10.86
C LYS A 68 -15.69 12.35 -11.39
N LEU A 69 -14.87 13.34 -11.71
CA LEU A 69 -13.47 13.11 -12.13
C LEU A 69 -12.59 12.71 -10.94
N LEU A 70 -12.83 13.32 -9.77
CA LEU A 70 -12.04 13.10 -8.56
C LEU A 70 -12.95 12.75 -7.39
N ILE A 71 -12.62 11.65 -6.73
CA ILE A 71 -13.21 11.22 -5.47
C ILE A 71 -12.13 11.38 -4.42
N VAL A 72 -12.40 12.28 -3.48
CA VAL A 72 -11.47 12.67 -2.45
C VAL A 72 -11.97 12.14 -1.11
N VAL A 73 -11.10 11.50 -0.35
CA VAL A 73 -11.43 11.02 1.01
C VAL A 73 -10.42 11.62 1.97
N ASP A 74 -10.90 12.46 2.89
CA ASP A 74 -10.09 12.89 4.03
C ASP A 74 -10.17 11.82 5.13
N GLU A 75 -9.04 11.55 5.78
CA GLU A 75 -8.91 10.52 6.83
C GLU A 75 -9.43 9.12 6.44
N VAL A 76 -8.83 8.54 5.40
CA VAL A 76 -9.13 7.17 4.97
C VAL A 76 -8.69 6.14 6.02
N LEU A 77 -9.59 5.20 6.32
CA LEU A 77 -9.33 4.01 7.14
C LEU A 77 -10.08 2.79 6.56
N LEU A 78 -9.47 2.17 5.55
CA LEU A 78 -10.02 1.01 4.85
C LEU A 78 -9.30 -0.26 5.29
N SER A 79 -9.68 -0.73 6.49
CA SER A 79 -9.12 -1.93 7.12
C SER A 79 -9.70 -3.24 6.60
N ARG A 80 -10.66 -3.20 5.67
CA ARG A 80 -11.26 -4.41 5.08
C ARG A 80 -10.62 -4.71 3.72
N ARG A 81 -10.30 -5.98 3.48
CA ARG A 81 -9.81 -6.42 2.16
C ARG A 81 -10.81 -6.12 1.04
N GLU A 82 -12.10 -6.24 1.34
CA GLU A 82 -13.20 -5.89 0.43
C GLU A 82 -13.12 -4.43 -0.04
N ASP A 83 -12.84 -3.49 0.87
CA ASP A 83 -12.71 -2.06 0.53
C ASP A 83 -11.52 -1.84 -0.43
N SER A 84 -10.42 -2.57 -0.21
CA SER A 84 -9.22 -2.49 -1.04
C SER A 84 -9.43 -3.09 -2.43
N GLU A 85 -10.12 -4.24 -2.51
CA GLU A 85 -10.54 -4.83 -3.79
C GLU A 85 -11.53 -3.93 -4.55
N ARG A 86 -12.43 -3.26 -3.84
CA ARG A 86 -13.35 -2.29 -4.46
C ARG A 86 -12.58 -1.10 -5.06
N LEU A 87 -11.60 -0.54 -4.35
CA LEU A 87 -10.74 0.54 -4.89
C LEU A 87 -9.96 0.08 -6.13
N LYS A 88 -9.35 -1.10 -6.04
CA LYS A 88 -8.63 -1.76 -7.13
C LYS A 88 -9.51 -1.92 -8.37
N ASN A 89 -10.75 -2.38 -8.20
CA ASN A 89 -11.70 -2.53 -9.29
C ASN A 89 -12.06 -1.16 -9.89
N LEU A 90 -12.52 -0.21 -9.07
CA LEU A 90 -12.94 1.12 -9.53
C LEU A 90 -11.82 1.87 -10.27
N SER A 91 -10.56 1.73 -9.84
CA SER A 91 -9.42 2.36 -10.53
C SER A 91 -9.23 1.88 -11.98
N THR A 92 -9.71 0.68 -12.33
CA THR A 92 -9.53 0.09 -13.65
C THR A 92 -10.80 0.05 -14.48
N THR A 93 -11.96 -0.15 -13.86
CA THR A 93 -13.26 -0.32 -14.51
C THR A 93 -13.58 0.78 -15.52
N LEU A 94 -14.18 0.41 -16.66
CA LEU A 94 -14.57 1.34 -17.73
C LEU A 94 -16.02 1.82 -17.60
N SER A 95 -16.92 0.98 -17.08
CA SER A 95 -18.33 1.30 -16.87
C SER A 95 -18.78 0.92 -15.46
N TYR A 96 -19.61 1.75 -14.84
CA TYR A 96 -20.07 1.55 -13.47
C TYR A 96 -21.57 1.77 -13.38
N LYS A 97 -22.23 0.87 -12.64
CA LYS A 97 -23.68 0.95 -12.41
C LYS A 97 -23.95 1.96 -11.31
N VAL A 98 -24.68 2.99 -11.67
CA VAL A 98 -25.13 4.04 -10.76
C VAL A 98 -26.37 3.55 -10.04
N GLU A 99 -26.33 3.60 -8.71
CA GLU A 99 -27.47 3.29 -7.86
C GLU A 99 -27.85 4.55 -7.07
N ALA A 100 -29.10 4.98 -7.23
CA ALA A 100 -29.72 6.05 -6.48
C ALA A 100 -30.95 5.53 -5.75
N LYS A 101 -31.26 6.09 -4.59
CA LYS A 101 -32.42 5.65 -3.79
C LYS A 101 -33.71 5.90 -4.55
N GLY A 102 -34.48 4.82 -4.79
CA GLY A 102 -35.78 4.89 -5.47
C GLY A 102 -35.70 5.18 -6.97
N LYS A 103 -34.56 4.91 -7.62
CA LYS A 103 -34.39 5.00 -9.08
C LYS A 103 -33.83 3.70 -9.64
N ASP A 104 -34.10 3.47 -10.92
CA ASP A 104 -33.51 2.36 -11.67
C ASP A 104 -32.00 2.54 -11.82
N ARG A 105 -31.31 1.41 -12.07
CA ARG A 105 -29.86 1.36 -12.19
C ARG A 105 -29.45 1.70 -13.61
N ASP A 106 -28.64 2.74 -13.77
CA ASP A 106 -28.10 3.18 -15.05
C ASP A 106 -26.60 2.87 -15.15
N GLU A 107 -26.11 2.49 -16.33
CA GLU A 107 -24.68 2.24 -16.56
C GLU A 107 -24.02 3.46 -17.20
N ILE A 108 -22.96 3.99 -16.57
CA ILE A 108 -22.20 5.13 -17.08
C ILE A 108 -20.72 4.80 -17.23
N GLY A 109 -20.01 5.55 -18.07
CA GLY A 109 -18.55 5.47 -18.16
C GLY A 109 -17.87 5.93 -16.86
N PHE A 110 -16.97 5.11 -16.31
CA PHE A 110 -16.27 5.39 -15.06
C PHE A 110 -14.82 5.83 -15.31
N PHE A 111 -14.54 7.10 -15.01
CA PHE A 111 -13.24 7.74 -15.23
C PHE A 111 -12.70 8.45 -13.98
N ALA A 112 -13.32 8.20 -12.82
CA ALA A 112 -12.92 8.82 -11.57
C ALA A 112 -11.51 8.37 -11.13
N LYS A 113 -10.81 9.26 -10.42
CA LYS A 113 -9.54 8.96 -9.72
C LYS A 113 -9.73 9.19 -8.23
N PHE A 114 -8.98 8.42 -7.46
CA PHE A 114 -9.03 8.48 -6.00
C PHE A 114 -7.84 9.25 -5.47
N VAL A 115 -8.12 10.24 -4.62
CA VAL A 115 -7.11 10.94 -3.82
C VAL A 115 -7.50 10.76 -2.36
N LEU A 116 -6.65 10.04 -1.63
CA LEU A 116 -6.90 9.61 -0.27
C LEU A 116 -5.89 10.30 0.66
N CYS A 117 -6.34 10.79 1.80
CA CYS A 117 -5.47 11.31 2.86
C CYS A 117 -5.60 10.46 4.11
N SER A 118 -4.50 10.14 4.78
CA SER A 118 -4.54 9.48 6.09
C SER A 118 -3.50 10.05 7.04
N ASN A 119 -3.82 10.03 8.33
CA ASN A 119 -2.87 10.29 9.41
C ASN A 119 -2.14 9.02 9.85
N ASN A 120 -2.58 7.85 9.37
CA ASN A 120 -1.95 6.56 9.65
C ASN A 120 -0.95 6.21 8.54
N GLU A 121 0.35 6.15 8.88
CA GLU A 121 1.42 5.75 7.94
C GLU A 121 1.60 4.24 7.81
N TYR A 122 0.95 3.44 8.66
CA TYR A 122 1.14 1.98 8.70
C TYR A 122 -0.03 1.25 8.05
N LEU A 123 -1.26 1.53 8.48
CA LEU A 123 -2.46 0.78 8.07
C LEU A 123 -3.61 1.70 7.60
N PRO A 124 -3.41 2.60 6.64
CA PRO A 124 -4.50 3.41 6.09
C PRO A 124 -5.43 2.60 5.16
N VAL A 125 -4.85 1.70 4.36
CA VAL A 125 -5.50 0.83 3.37
C VAL A 125 -4.71 -0.48 3.27
N ILE A 126 -5.38 -1.60 3.01
CA ILE A 126 -4.70 -2.88 2.75
C ILE A 126 -4.16 -2.89 1.32
N ILE A 127 -2.84 -2.94 1.20
CA ILE A 127 -2.12 -2.98 -0.07
C ILE A 127 -1.24 -4.23 -0.08
N ASP A 128 -1.49 -5.12 -1.03
CA ASP A 128 -0.75 -6.36 -1.19
C ASP A 128 0.60 -6.14 -1.86
N ALA A 129 1.56 -7.03 -1.58
CA ALA A 129 2.84 -7.06 -2.27
C ALA A 129 2.64 -7.36 -3.76
N GLY A 130 3.06 -6.44 -4.62
CA GLY A 130 2.88 -6.52 -6.08
C GLY A 130 1.75 -5.64 -6.63
N GLU A 131 1.04 -4.91 -5.77
CA GLU A 131 0.07 -3.93 -6.24
C GLU A 131 0.79 -2.72 -6.88
N THR A 132 0.35 -2.35 -8.09
CA THR A 132 0.98 -1.29 -8.91
C THR A 132 0.11 -0.05 -9.05
N ARG A 133 -1.12 -0.09 -8.53
CA ARG A 133 -2.13 0.98 -8.66
C ARG A 133 -2.03 2.09 -7.62
N TYR A 134 -1.16 1.98 -6.61
CA TYR A 134 -1.03 2.99 -5.56
C TYR A 134 0.21 3.84 -5.75
N TRP A 135 0.03 5.15 -5.57
CA TRP A 135 1.11 6.10 -5.41
C TRP A 135 1.03 6.73 -4.01
N VAL A 136 1.89 6.26 -3.11
CA VAL A 136 1.90 6.72 -1.71
C VAL A 136 2.94 7.80 -1.52
N ARG A 137 2.54 8.93 -0.94
CA ARG A 137 3.40 10.07 -0.66
C ARG A 137 3.34 10.42 0.82
N LYS A 138 4.49 10.31 1.50
CA LYS A 138 4.69 10.93 2.81
C LYS A 138 4.83 12.44 2.63
N ILE A 139 4.02 13.21 3.35
CA ILE A 139 4.04 14.68 3.32
C ILE A 139 4.63 15.18 4.64
N ASN A 140 5.60 16.09 4.55
CA ASN A 140 6.22 16.68 5.72
C ASN A 140 5.40 17.87 6.22
N ARG A 141 5.55 18.22 7.49
CA ARG A 141 4.95 19.44 8.06
C ARG A 141 5.42 20.69 7.32
N LEU A 142 4.49 21.65 7.18
CA LEU A 142 4.78 22.97 6.66
C LEU A 142 5.67 23.75 7.65
N GLN A 143 6.64 24.49 7.15
CA GLN A 143 7.56 25.27 7.98
C GLN A 143 6.89 26.50 8.63
N SER A 144 5.84 27.03 7.99
CA SER A 144 5.14 28.22 8.41
C SER A 144 3.63 28.05 8.26
N ASP A 145 2.90 28.60 9.22
CA ASP A 145 1.44 28.58 9.23
C ASP A 145 0.95 29.86 8.58
N ASP A 146 0.33 29.73 7.41
CA ASP A 146 -0.29 30.84 6.69
C ASP A 146 -1.80 30.59 6.63
N THR A 147 -2.57 31.41 7.34
CA THR A 147 -4.03 31.28 7.41
C THR A 147 -4.71 31.53 6.06
N ASP A 148 -4.08 32.33 5.19
CA ASP A 148 -4.61 32.69 3.87
C ASP A 148 -4.07 31.79 2.75
N PHE A 149 -3.36 30.73 3.11
CA PHE A 149 -2.67 29.86 2.15
C PHE A 149 -3.61 29.31 1.05
N LEU A 150 -4.81 28.86 1.43
CA LEU A 150 -5.79 28.37 0.45
C LEU A 150 -6.32 29.49 -0.47
N GLN A 151 -6.45 30.73 0.03
CA GLN A 151 -6.90 31.86 -0.78
C GLN A 151 -5.84 32.26 -1.80
N LYS A 152 -4.57 32.30 -1.39
CA LYS A 152 -3.43 32.54 -2.27
C LYS A 152 -3.35 31.46 -3.36
N LEU A 153 -3.50 30.19 -3.00
CA LEU A 153 -3.56 29.09 -3.97
C LEU A 153 -4.71 29.25 -4.96
N LYS A 154 -5.88 29.70 -4.51
CA LYS A 154 -7.03 29.97 -5.40
C LYS A 154 -6.76 31.10 -6.38
N ALA A 155 -6.10 32.17 -5.93
CA ALA A 155 -5.73 33.30 -6.79
C ALA A 155 -4.76 32.88 -7.91
N GLU A 156 -3.87 31.92 -7.64
CA GLU A 156 -2.89 31.39 -8.59
C GLU A 156 -3.47 30.36 -9.58
N ILE A 157 -4.70 29.88 -9.40
CA ILE A 157 -5.31 28.86 -10.26
C ILE A 157 -5.20 29.19 -11.76
N PRO A 158 -5.52 30.41 -12.24
CA PRO A 158 -5.44 30.72 -13.66
C PRO A 158 -4.02 30.57 -14.22
N ALA A 159 -3.02 31.09 -13.50
CA ALA A 159 -1.61 30.98 -13.89
C ALA A 159 -1.13 29.52 -13.84
N PHE A 160 -1.57 28.78 -12.83
CA PHE A 160 -1.26 27.36 -12.67
C PHE A 160 -1.83 26.50 -13.80
N LEU A 161 -3.09 26.72 -14.20
CA LEU A 161 -3.69 26.03 -15.34
C LEU A 161 -2.99 26.37 -16.64
N TYR A 162 -2.65 27.65 -16.86
CA TYR A 162 -1.85 28.06 -18.01
C TYR A 162 -0.50 27.33 -18.04
N HIS A 163 0.19 27.23 -16.90
CA HIS A 163 1.43 26.48 -16.79
C HIS A 163 1.25 25.00 -17.14
N LEU A 164 0.21 24.33 -16.61
CA LEU A 164 -0.08 22.93 -16.93
C LEU A 164 -0.36 22.68 -18.41
N GLN A 165 -0.97 23.64 -19.14
CA GLN A 165 -1.22 23.49 -20.57
C GLN A 165 0.06 23.52 -21.42
N HIS A 166 1.04 24.34 -21.02
CA HIS A 166 2.23 24.61 -21.82
C HIS A 166 3.46 23.80 -21.39
N ARG A 167 3.41 23.17 -20.21
CA ARG A 167 4.47 22.29 -19.73
C ARG A 167 4.53 20.99 -20.56
N LYS A 168 5.75 20.52 -20.85
CA LYS A 168 5.97 19.19 -21.43
C LYS A 168 5.94 18.14 -20.32
N LEU A 169 5.20 17.05 -20.54
CA LEU A 169 5.18 15.92 -19.61
C LEU A 169 6.58 15.32 -19.47
N SER A 170 6.96 15.01 -18.23
CA SER A 170 8.24 14.36 -17.92
C SER A 170 8.22 12.85 -18.10
N THR A 171 7.02 12.27 -18.16
CA THR A 171 6.74 10.84 -18.27
C THR A 171 5.92 10.53 -19.53
N GLU A 172 6.04 9.29 -19.98
CA GLU A 172 5.28 8.77 -21.12
C GLU A 172 4.36 7.64 -20.67
N LYS A 173 3.32 7.37 -21.45
CA LYS A 173 2.38 6.29 -21.19
C LYS A 173 2.99 4.95 -21.56
N GLU A 174 3.34 4.16 -20.55
CA GLU A 174 3.89 2.82 -20.75
C GLU A 174 2.84 1.71 -20.77
N SER A 175 1.71 1.90 -20.07
CA SER A 175 0.72 0.84 -19.88
C SER A 175 -0.72 1.36 -19.90
N ARG A 176 -1.66 0.54 -19.38
CA ARG A 176 -3.02 0.98 -19.10
C ARG A 176 -3.03 2.19 -18.17
N MET A 177 -2.19 2.17 -17.13
CA MET A 177 -1.92 3.35 -16.30
C MET A 177 -0.81 4.18 -16.93
N TRP A 178 -0.88 5.50 -16.74
CA TRP A 178 0.10 6.41 -17.32
C TRP A 178 1.52 6.14 -16.78
N PHE A 179 1.67 6.11 -15.46
CA PHE A 179 2.98 5.97 -14.81
C PHE A 179 3.42 4.51 -14.74
N ALA A 180 4.71 4.28 -14.98
CA ALA A 180 5.37 3.00 -14.74
C ALA A 180 5.33 2.63 -13.23
N PRO A 181 5.11 1.36 -12.86
CA PRO A 181 5.10 0.94 -11.45
C PRO A 181 6.39 1.28 -10.70
N SER A 182 7.53 1.25 -11.38
CA SER A 182 8.85 1.62 -10.83
C SER A 182 8.90 3.08 -10.35
N LEU A 183 8.18 3.99 -11.01
CA LEU A 183 8.12 5.40 -10.65
C LEU A 183 7.24 5.65 -9.42
N LEU A 184 6.29 4.76 -9.14
CA LEU A 184 5.34 4.90 -8.02
C LEU A 184 5.85 4.26 -6.73
N HIS A 185 6.91 3.44 -6.82
CA HIS A 185 7.50 2.75 -5.70
C HIS A 185 8.19 3.75 -4.75
N THR A 186 7.67 3.86 -3.52
CA THR A 186 8.17 4.76 -2.48
C THR A 186 8.36 4.01 -1.16
N GLU A 187 9.24 4.52 -0.30
CA GLU A 187 9.43 3.97 1.06
C GLU A 187 8.12 3.95 1.85
N ALA A 188 7.27 4.97 1.68
CA ALA A 188 5.96 5.02 2.31
C ALA A 188 5.03 3.90 1.81
N LEU A 189 5.04 3.59 0.51
CA LEU A 189 4.29 2.45 -0.03
C LEU A 189 4.83 1.13 0.53
N GLN A 190 6.15 0.95 0.57
CA GLN A 190 6.77 -0.24 1.14
C GLN A 190 6.43 -0.43 2.62
N LYS A 191 6.43 0.66 3.40
CA LYS A 191 6.06 0.65 4.82
C LYS A 191 4.64 0.14 5.01
N ILE A 192 3.69 0.58 4.19
CA ILE A 192 2.29 0.11 4.25
C ILE A 192 2.19 -1.36 3.83
N ILE A 193 2.85 -1.77 2.74
CA ILE A 193 2.85 -3.18 2.29
C ILE A 193 3.38 -4.11 3.38
N ARG A 194 4.51 -3.74 4.01
CA ARG A 194 5.10 -4.49 5.13
C ARG A 194 4.18 -4.55 6.34
N SER A 195 3.53 -3.43 6.66
CA SER A 195 2.60 -3.35 7.80
C SER A 195 1.34 -4.19 7.59
N ASN A 196 0.91 -4.37 6.33
CA ASN A 196 -0.24 -5.22 5.97
C ASN A 196 0.05 -6.73 6.01
N ARG A 197 1.28 -7.15 6.32
CA ARG A 197 1.65 -8.57 6.43
C ARG A 197 0.95 -9.25 7.59
N ASN A 198 0.84 -10.57 7.48
CA ASN A 198 0.27 -11.37 8.55
C ASN A 198 1.17 -11.26 9.80
N ARG A 199 0.59 -11.12 11.00
CA ARG A 199 1.36 -11.05 12.25
C ARG A 199 2.32 -12.24 12.39
N LEU A 200 1.84 -13.45 12.09
CA LEU A 200 2.69 -14.65 12.13
C LEU A 200 3.88 -14.58 11.16
N GLU A 201 3.68 -13.96 9.99
CA GLU A 201 4.75 -13.77 9.01
C GLU A 201 5.84 -12.83 9.55
N ILE A 202 5.44 -11.75 10.23
CA ILE A 202 6.37 -10.80 10.89
C ILE A 202 7.15 -11.50 12.00
N GLU A 203 6.47 -12.23 12.88
CA GLU A 203 7.12 -12.99 13.98
C GLU A 203 8.10 -14.04 13.44
N MET A 204 7.76 -14.72 12.35
CA MET A 204 8.66 -15.65 11.67
C MET A 204 9.85 -14.94 11.02
N TYR A 205 9.63 -13.78 10.39
CA TYR A 205 10.69 -12.95 9.81
C TYR A 205 11.70 -12.51 10.88
N GLU A 206 11.21 -11.96 11.99
CA GLU A 206 12.04 -11.46 13.09
C GLU A 206 12.83 -12.59 13.75
N LEU A 207 12.17 -13.72 14.02
CA LEU A 207 12.82 -14.91 14.56
C LEU A 207 13.97 -15.40 13.66
N LEU A 208 13.74 -15.50 12.36
CA LEU A 208 14.77 -15.97 11.43
C LEU A 208 15.94 -15.00 11.32
N LEU A 209 15.66 -13.70 11.31
CA LEU A 209 16.69 -12.66 11.24
C LEU A 209 17.52 -12.61 12.53
N ASP A 210 16.89 -12.81 13.70
CA ASP A 210 17.56 -12.91 14.99
C ASP A 210 18.49 -14.13 15.05
N ILE A 211 18.04 -15.30 14.57
CA ILE A 211 18.88 -16.50 14.46
C ILE A 211 20.07 -16.26 13.53
N MET A 212 19.83 -15.69 12.33
CA MET A 212 20.90 -15.39 11.37
C MET A 212 21.95 -14.45 11.93
N THR A 213 21.51 -13.43 12.68
CA THR A 213 22.40 -12.44 13.29
C THR A 213 23.17 -13.03 14.47
N THR A 214 22.50 -13.75 15.36
CA THR A 214 23.12 -14.34 16.56
C THR A 214 24.10 -15.45 16.22
N MET A 215 23.79 -16.28 15.21
CA MET A 215 24.64 -17.40 14.80
C MET A 215 25.62 -17.02 13.68
N ASN A 216 25.56 -15.77 13.19
CA ASN A 216 26.35 -15.26 12.07
C ASN A 216 26.29 -16.17 10.83
N VAL A 217 25.07 -16.48 10.37
CA VAL A 217 24.80 -17.33 9.20
C VAL A 217 23.93 -16.62 8.18
N ASP A 218 24.18 -16.87 6.89
CA ASP A 218 23.45 -16.23 5.78
C ASP A 218 22.14 -16.95 5.41
N SER A 219 21.92 -18.15 5.95
CA SER A 219 20.69 -18.91 5.69
C SER A 219 20.32 -19.82 6.85
N VAL A 220 19.02 -20.08 7.00
CA VAL A 220 18.47 -20.97 8.03
C VAL A 220 17.59 -22.01 7.35
N SER A 221 17.83 -23.28 7.69
CA SER A 221 17.03 -24.42 7.24
C SER A 221 16.17 -24.95 8.37
N PHE A 222 14.89 -25.20 8.10
CA PHE A 222 13.94 -25.64 9.12
C PHE A 222 12.77 -26.43 8.53
N CYS A 223 12.19 -27.33 9.32
CA CYS A 223 10.84 -27.85 9.08
C CYS A 223 9.80 -26.96 9.81
N PRO A 224 8.52 -26.99 9.40
CA PRO A 224 7.47 -26.22 10.07
C PRO A 224 7.37 -26.50 11.57
N HIS A 225 7.69 -27.72 12.02
CA HIS A 225 7.69 -28.07 13.44
C HIS A 225 8.84 -27.38 14.21
N ASP A 226 10.00 -27.19 13.59
CA ASP A 226 11.14 -26.53 14.23
C ASP A 226 10.79 -25.06 14.52
N ILE A 227 10.16 -24.38 13.55
CA ILE A 227 9.66 -23.01 13.72
C ILE A 227 8.62 -22.92 14.82
N LEU A 228 7.69 -23.88 14.94
CA LEU A 228 6.70 -23.86 16.01
C LEU A 228 7.34 -23.91 17.39
N VAL A 229 8.36 -24.74 17.58
CA VAL A 229 9.08 -24.84 18.85
C VAL A 229 9.82 -23.54 19.15
N LEU A 230 10.47 -22.94 18.15
CA LEU A 230 11.16 -21.66 18.28
C LEU A 230 10.18 -20.51 18.59
N LEU A 231 9.06 -20.40 17.88
CA LEU A 231 8.01 -19.40 18.16
C LEU A 231 7.38 -19.58 19.54
N ALA A 232 7.21 -20.81 20.01
CA ALA A 232 6.69 -21.06 21.36
C ALA A 232 7.62 -20.48 22.44
N SER A 233 8.94 -20.47 22.20
CA SER A 233 9.92 -19.88 23.12
C SER A 233 9.91 -18.35 23.14
N THR A 234 9.30 -17.71 22.13
CA THR A 234 9.05 -16.26 22.09
C THR A 234 7.61 -15.91 22.47
N TYR A 235 6.86 -16.85 23.06
CA TYR A 235 5.45 -16.71 23.46
C TYR A 235 4.46 -16.51 22.30
N VAL A 236 4.87 -16.81 21.06
CA VAL A 236 4.01 -16.75 19.88
C VAL A 236 3.31 -18.10 19.70
N LYS A 237 1.98 -18.13 19.93
CA LYS A 237 1.16 -19.31 19.67
C LYS A 237 0.79 -19.36 18.18
N ALA A 238 1.25 -20.41 17.51
CA ALA A 238 0.93 -20.66 16.11
C ALA A 238 0.63 -22.14 15.90
N GLU A 239 -0.15 -22.45 14.85
CA GLU A 239 -0.40 -23.81 14.42
C GLU A 239 0.41 -24.18 13.17
N LYS A 240 0.68 -25.48 13.01
CA LYS A 240 1.46 -26.00 11.86
C LYS A 240 0.88 -25.60 10.51
N HIS A 241 -0.45 -25.53 10.42
CA HIS A 241 -1.13 -25.13 9.17
C HIS A 241 -0.87 -23.64 8.85
N GLN A 242 -0.81 -22.77 9.86
CA GLN A 242 -0.55 -21.33 9.68
C GLN A 242 0.90 -21.08 9.25
N VAL A 243 1.85 -21.79 9.85
CA VAL A 243 3.27 -21.74 9.43
C VAL A 243 3.42 -22.21 7.98
N ARG A 244 2.76 -23.32 7.61
CA ARG A 244 2.76 -23.80 6.21
C ARG A 244 2.18 -22.75 5.26
N LYS A 245 1.10 -22.09 5.65
CA LYS A 245 0.47 -21.02 4.88
C LYS A 245 1.45 -19.88 4.60
N VAL A 246 2.19 -19.41 5.61
CA VAL A 246 3.23 -18.37 5.43
C VAL A 246 4.30 -18.85 4.44
N LEU A 247 4.83 -20.06 4.63
CA LEU A 247 5.92 -20.57 3.79
C LEU A 247 5.51 -20.78 2.33
N GLN A 248 4.34 -21.35 2.09
CA GLN A 248 3.90 -21.79 0.77
C GLN A 248 3.12 -20.71 0.01
N GLU A 249 2.28 -19.93 0.70
CA GLU A 249 1.41 -18.93 0.05
C GLU A 249 2.02 -17.53 0.10
N CYS A 250 2.57 -17.10 1.24
CA CYS A 250 3.15 -15.77 1.39
C CYS A 250 4.57 -15.70 0.79
N TRP A 251 5.47 -16.59 1.25
CA TRP A 251 6.87 -16.61 0.82
C TRP A 251 7.13 -17.45 -0.44
N LYS A 252 6.13 -18.22 -0.89
CA LYS A 252 6.19 -19.07 -2.09
C LYS A 252 7.41 -19.99 -2.14
N LEU A 253 7.85 -20.46 -0.98
CA LEU A 253 8.98 -21.37 -0.85
C LEU A 253 8.56 -22.81 -1.12
N THR A 254 9.46 -23.57 -1.73
CA THR A 254 9.30 -25.00 -1.92
C THR A 254 10.20 -25.75 -0.93
N PRO A 255 9.70 -26.81 -0.28
CA PRO A 255 10.54 -27.64 0.57
C PRO A 255 11.50 -28.48 -0.29
N ALA A 256 12.56 -29.01 0.31
CA ALA A 256 13.44 -29.96 -0.33
C ALA A 256 12.66 -31.15 -0.92
N HIS A 257 13.03 -31.58 -2.13
CA HIS A 257 12.36 -32.64 -2.87
C HIS A 257 12.33 -33.98 -2.12
N ASN A 258 13.42 -34.30 -1.42
CA ASN A 258 13.60 -35.54 -0.68
C ASN A 258 13.83 -35.27 0.81
N THR A 259 13.66 -36.32 1.62
CA THR A 259 14.05 -36.29 3.04
C THR A 259 15.57 -36.25 3.11
N LEU A 260 16.11 -35.13 3.57
CA LEU A 260 17.54 -34.87 3.63
C LEU A 260 17.93 -34.47 5.05
N THR A 261 19.23 -34.57 5.37
CA THR A 261 19.77 -34.09 6.64
C THR A 261 20.01 -32.59 6.54
N TYR A 262 19.55 -31.83 7.54
CA TYR A 262 19.72 -30.38 7.61
C TYR A 262 20.10 -29.95 9.02
N THR A 263 20.70 -28.76 9.10
CA THR A 263 20.99 -28.10 10.38
C THR A 263 19.89 -27.08 10.64
N THR A 264 19.21 -27.23 11.76
CA THR A 264 18.24 -26.26 12.31
C THR A 264 18.78 -25.71 13.63
N TYR A 265 18.03 -24.82 14.25
CA TYR A 265 18.34 -24.26 15.56
C TYR A 265 17.28 -24.62 16.59
N GLN A 266 17.70 -24.69 17.85
CA GLN A 266 16.83 -24.78 19.02
C GLN A 266 17.28 -23.75 20.05
N VAL A 267 16.37 -23.34 20.92
CA VAL A 267 16.72 -22.43 22.03
C VAL A 267 17.54 -23.18 23.07
N ASP A 268 18.67 -22.58 23.46
CA ASP A 268 19.54 -23.06 24.52
C ASP A 268 19.71 -21.94 25.55
N TYR A 269 19.04 -22.09 26.70
CA TYR A 269 19.05 -21.10 27.78
C TYR A 269 20.38 -21.04 28.54
N ASN A 270 21.29 -22.00 28.30
CA ASN A 270 22.58 -22.08 28.99
C ASN A 270 23.73 -21.44 28.21
N ARG A 271 23.49 -20.99 26.97
CA ARG A 271 24.50 -20.33 26.13
C ARG A 271 24.26 -18.83 26.06
N GLU A 272 25.35 -18.06 25.98
CA GLU A 272 25.28 -16.62 25.69
C GLU A 272 24.60 -16.35 24.34
N CYS A 273 24.93 -17.15 23.32
CA CYS A 273 24.17 -17.21 22.08
C CYS A 273 22.94 -18.10 22.33
N ARG A 274 21.77 -17.49 22.51
CA ARG A 274 20.45 -18.10 22.83
C ARG A 274 20.03 -19.31 21.96
N TYR A 275 20.76 -19.59 20.87
CA TYR A 275 20.49 -20.65 19.92
C TYR A 275 21.64 -21.66 19.86
N SER A 276 21.29 -22.94 19.70
CA SER A 276 22.26 -24.02 19.43
C SER A 276 21.89 -24.75 18.12
N PRO A 277 22.89 -25.09 17.28
CA PRO A 277 22.65 -25.84 16.05
C PRO A 277 22.34 -27.30 16.38
N LEU A 278 21.35 -27.87 15.68
CA LEU A 278 20.90 -29.25 15.81
C LEU A 278 20.73 -29.87 14.43
N ARG A 279 21.27 -31.08 14.22
CA ARG A 279 21.05 -31.84 12.98
C ARG A 279 19.75 -32.62 13.05
N ARG A 280 18.91 -32.49 12.02
CA ARG A 280 17.65 -33.23 11.86
C ARG A 280 17.53 -33.78 10.45
N THR A 281 16.60 -34.71 10.24
CA THR A 281 16.28 -35.28 8.93
C THR A 281 14.83 -34.99 8.57
N GLY A 282 14.57 -34.46 7.38
CA GLY A 282 13.22 -34.07 6.99
C GLY A 282 13.16 -33.41 5.62
N ARG A 283 11.94 -33.05 5.19
CA ARG A 283 11.72 -32.14 4.06
C ARG A 283 11.65 -30.72 4.60
N TYR A 284 12.79 -30.04 4.58
CA TYR A 284 12.97 -28.72 5.16
C TYR A 284 12.83 -27.61 4.12
N TYR A 285 12.57 -26.40 4.60
CA TYR A 285 12.65 -25.15 3.85
C TYR A 285 13.98 -24.49 4.16
N THR A 286 14.53 -23.72 3.23
CA THR A 286 15.71 -22.87 3.47
C THR A 286 15.36 -21.44 3.13
N VAL A 287 15.69 -20.54 4.05
CA VAL A 287 15.48 -19.10 3.88
C VAL A 287 16.84 -18.43 3.96
N ALA A 288 17.18 -17.64 2.95
CA ALA A 288 18.39 -16.83 2.95
C ALA A 288 18.11 -15.43 3.50
N LYS A 289 19.11 -14.81 4.12
CA LYS A 289 19.03 -13.44 4.64
C LYS A 289 18.65 -12.44 3.54
N VAL A 290 19.26 -12.59 2.37
CA VAL A 290 18.95 -11.77 1.17
C VAL A 290 17.47 -11.85 0.80
N PHE A 291 16.85 -13.04 0.90
CA PHE A 291 15.42 -13.19 0.62
C PHE A 291 14.58 -12.41 1.64
N LEU A 292 14.90 -12.52 2.94
CA LEU A 292 14.21 -11.78 3.98
C LEU A 292 14.32 -10.26 3.75
N GLU A 293 15.48 -9.75 3.37
CA GLU A 293 15.69 -8.31 3.09
C GLU A 293 14.81 -7.79 1.92
N THR A 294 14.42 -8.67 0.99
CA THR A 294 13.48 -8.31 -0.10
C THR A 294 12.02 -8.27 0.31
N LEU A 295 11.67 -8.82 1.48
CA LEU A 295 10.33 -8.74 2.05
C LEU A 295 10.14 -7.33 2.63
#